data_AF-A0A518E0M4-F1
#
_entry.id   AF-A0A518E0M4-F1
#
_cell.length_a   1.000
_cell.length_b   1.000
_cell.length_c   1.000
_cell.angle_alpha   90.00
_cell.angle_beta   90.00
_cell.angle_gamma   90.00
#
_symmetry.space_group_name_H-M   'P 1'
#
loop_
_entity.id
_entity.type
_entity.pdbx_description
1 polymer ?
#
loop_
_entity_poly.entity_id
_entity_poly.type
_entity_poly.pdbx_seq_one_letter_code
_entity_poly.pdbx_strand_id
1 'polypeptide(L)'
;MSLPGSPENPPLGGSLKPETPSVGPAAGRGEESPLSAGLITGAPATHPPDPQQNPQAELIGLIREHHQAVYGYALRLSGSPTDAEDLAQQAFLIACQKLHQVREAEKVRSWLLTVVRNAFLKSRKNPPPAPAAGLELDIDAIPEQAPETALDNETLQLALADLSDDYRLIVGMYYFEERSYKEIAEILGLPIGTVMSRLSRAKSRLRGQLLASDPELAEIYGESSAGDAAPSAVDRR
;
A
#
# COMPACT_ATOMS: atom_id res chain seq x y z
N MET A 1 64.55 43.85 -11.50
CA MET A 1 65.21 42.97 -10.53
C MET A 1 64.92 41.54 -10.94
N SER A 2 65.96 40.83 -11.38
CA SER A 2 65.92 39.49 -11.97
C SER A 2 66.40 38.46 -10.96
N LEU A 3 65.64 37.36 -10.81
CA LEU A 3 66.03 35.95 -10.56
C LEU A 3 66.94 35.62 -9.34
N PRO A 4 67.25 34.34 -9.05
CA PRO A 4 66.58 33.03 -9.22
C PRO A 4 66.44 32.34 -7.83
N GLY A 5 66.06 31.09 -7.57
CA GLY A 5 65.83 29.86 -8.34
C GLY A 5 65.48 28.74 -7.34
N SER A 6 64.85 27.67 -7.82
CA SER A 6 64.66 26.39 -7.11
C SER A 6 66.00 25.79 -6.65
N PRO A 7 65.96 24.78 -5.75
CA PRO A 7 66.11 23.40 -6.22
C PRO A 7 65.24 22.39 -5.44
N GLU A 8 64.62 21.43 -6.13
CA GLU A 8 65.04 20.02 -6.22
C GLU A 8 64.45 19.10 -5.12
N ASN A 9 63.49 18.27 -5.54
CA ASN A 9 63.37 16.86 -5.11
C ASN A 9 64.71 16.14 -5.37
N PRO A 10 65.11 15.02 -4.71
CA PRO A 10 64.40 13.72 -4.82
C PRO A 10 64.73 12.72 -3.66
N PRO A 11 64.85 11.37 -3.86
CA PRO A 11 63.81 10.35 -4.04
C PRO A 11 63.95 9.16 -3.03
N LEU A 12 63.22 8.06 -3.33
CA LEU A 12 63.41 6.66 -2.85
C LEU A 12 62.76 6.38 -1.49
N GLY A 13 62.00 5.31 -1.28
CA GLY A 13 61.81 4.07 -2.03
C GLY A 13 61.30 3.05 -1.00
N GLY A 14 60.43 2.12 -1.40
CA GLY A 14 59.93 1.13 -0.47
C GLY A 14 58.73 0.38 -0.98
N SER A 15 58.97 -0.52 -1.94
CA SER A 15 58.12 -1.68 -2.21
C SER A 15 57.64 -2.32 -0.91
N LEU A 16 56.37 -2.67 -0.83
CA LEU A 16 55.94 -3.97 -0.32
C LEU A 16 54.58 -4.30 -0.93
N LYS A 17 54.59 -5.43 -1.63
CA LYS A 17 53.47 -6.10 -2.30
C LYS A 17 52.53 -6.76 -1.27
N PRO A 18 51.35 -7.22 -1.72
CA PRO A 18 50.21 -7.52 -0.89
C PRO A 18 50.27 -8.93 -0.30
N GLU A 19 49.78 -9.10 0.93
CA GLU A 19 49.39 -10.42 1.41
C GLU A 19 48.01 -10.39 2.06
N THR A 20 47.26 -11.39 1.62
CA THR A 20 45.92 -11.84 1.98
C THR A 20 45.82 -12.35 3.41
N PRO A 21 44.59 -12.51 3.92
CA PRO A 21 44.08 -13.87 4.07
C PRO A 21 42.71 -13.99 3.39
N SER A 22 42.51 -14.89 2.43
CA SER A 22 42.28 -16.33 2.63
C SER A 22 41.11 -16.61 3.59
N VAL A 23 39.90 -16.59 3.05
CA VAL A 23 38.82 -17.50 3.45
C VAL A 23 38.18 -18.03 2.18
N GLY A 24 38.21 -19.35 2.01
CA GLY A 24 37.70 -20.09 0.87
C GLY A 24 36.17 -20.25 0.85
N PRO A 25 35.65 -21.01 -0.13
CA PRO A 25 34.30 -20.84 -0.66
C PRO A 25 33.26 -21.79 -0.05
N ALA A 26 32.02 -21.32 0.08
CA ALA A 26 30.82 -22.14 0.24
C ALA A 26 29.73 -21.50 -0.63
N ALA A 27 29.46 -22.04 -1.82
CA ALA A 27 28.48 -23.10 -2.06
C ALA A 27 27.04 -22.70 -1.67
N GLY A 28 26.29 -22.28 -2.69
CA GLY A 28 24.88 -22.61 -2.95
C GLY A 28 23.84 -22.37 -1.86
N ARG A 29 22.93 -21.42 -2.13
CA ARG A 29 21.49 -21.35 -1.77
C ARG A 29 21.05 -19.92 -2.10
N GLY A 30 20.22 -19.66 -3.10
CA GLY A 30 18.79 -19.99 -3.07
C GLY A 30 18.09 -18.96 -2.20
N GLU A 31 17.90 -17.74 -2.72
CA GLU A 31 17.17 -16.67 -2.02
C GLU A 31 15.67 -16.94 -2.08
N GLU A 32 15.21 -17.81 -1.18
CA GLU A 32 13.81 -17.91 -0.77
C GLU A 32 13.54 -16.81 0.27
N SER A 33 12.66 -15.88 -0.09
CA SER A 33 12.18 -14.80 0.78
C SER A 33 11.29 -15.36 1.91
N PRO A 34 11.47 -14.96 3.18
CA PRO A 34 10.76 -15.58 4.29
C PRO A 34 9.35 -15.00 4.46
N LEU A 35 8.37 -15.57 3.76
CA LEU A 35 6.97 -15.55 4.20
C LEU A 35 6.77 -16.69 5.19
N SER A 36 7.07 -16.45 6.46
CA SER A 36 6.74 -17.38 7.55
C SER A 36 5.98 -16.67 8.67
N ALA A 37 4.66 -16.76 8.58
CA ALA A 37 3.75 -16.62 9.70
C ALA A 37 2.65 -17.70 9.57
N GLY A 38 2.87 -18.83 10.26
CA GLY A 38 1.85 -19.72 10.82
C GLY A 38 0.80 -20.33 9.88
N LEU A 39 1.18 -21.32 9.06
CA LEU A 39 0.22 -22.30 8.51
C LEU A 39 0.34 -23.62 9.30
N ILE A 40 -0.68 -23.87 10.11
CA ILE A 40 -0.90 -25.14 10.82
C ILE A 40 -0.89 -26.32 9.85
N THR A 41 -0.14 -27.36 10.23
CA THR A 41 0.02 -28.62 9.50
C THR A 41 -1.23 -29.48 9.65
N GLY A 42 -1.91 -29.71 8.52
CA GLY A 42 -2.94 -30.73 8.34
C GLY A 42 -3.10 -30.99 6.84
N ALA A 43 -2.64 -32.14 6.36
CA ALA A 43 -2.79 -32.59 4.97
C ALA A 43 -4.08 -33.45 4.84
N PRO A 44 -4.60 -33.67 3.61
CA PRO A 44 -5.26 -32.69 2.79
C PRO A 44 -6.73 -33.09 2.52
N ALA A 45 -7.64 -32.11 2.44
CA ALA A 45 -8.83 -32.26 1.61
C ALA A 45 -8.62 -31.38 0.38
N THR A 46 -7.85 -31.89 -0.58
CA THR A 46 -7.88 -31.36 -1.94
C THR A 46 -9.26 -31.68 -2.48
N HIS A 47 -10.15 -30.69 -2.53
CA HIS A 47 -11.31 -30.79 -3.40
C HIS A 47 -10.76 -30.90 -4.84
N PRO A 48 -10.99 -32.02 -5.55
CA PRO A 48 -10.59 -32.10 -6.95
C PRO A 48 -11.34 -31.00 -7.72
N PRO A 49 -10.68 -30.30 -8.66
CA PRO A 49 -11.38 -29.35 -9.53
C PRO A 49 -12.43 -30.14 -10.32
N ASP A 50 -13.68 -29.70 -10.23
CA ASP A 50 -14.80 -30.32 -10.92
C ASP A 50 -14.60 -30.08 -12.44
N PRO A 51 -14.55 -31.12 -13.30
CA PRO A 51 -14.19 -30.99 -14.72
C PRO A 51 -15.16 -30.15 -15.57
N GLN A 52 -16.19 -29.53 -14.96
CA GLN A 52 -17.13 -28.61 -15.57
C GLN A 52 -16.93 -27.13 -15.18
N GLN A 53 -15.95 -26.81 -14.33
CA GLN A 53 -15.62 -25.44 -13.97
C GLN A 53 -14.87 -24.75 -15.11
N ASN A 54 -15.53 -23.82 -15.81
CA ASN A 54 -14.84 -22.92 -16.73
C ASN A 54 -14.07 -21.89 -15.89
N PRO A 55 -12.72 -21.95 -15.80
CA PRO A 55 -11.94 -21.05 -14.95
C PRO A 55 -12.14 -19.57 -15.32
N GLN A 56 -12.52 -19.31 -16.58
CA GLN A 56 -12.84 -17.97 -17.07
C GLN A 56 -14.17 -17.46 -16.50
N ALA A 57 -15.18 -18.32 -16.32
CA ALA A 57 -16.48 -17.92 -15.78
C ALA A 57 -16.39 -17.59 -14.29
N GLU A 58 -15.60 -18.35 -13.53
CA GLU A 58 -15.33 -18.07 -12.11
C GLU A 58 -14.57 -16.76 -11.93
N LEU A 59 -13.58 -16.49 -12.79
CA LEU A 59 -12.85 -15.23 -12.80
C LEU A 59 -13.76 -14.03 -13.09
N ILE A 60 -14.64 -14.13 -14.10
CA ILE A 60 -15.59 -13.05 -14.43
C ILE A 60 -16.54 -12.78 -13.26
N GLY A 61 -17.01 -13.85 -12.58
CA GLY A 61 -17.83 -13.74 -11.37
C GLY A 61 -17.11 -12.97 -10.27
N LEU A 62 -15.86 -13.37 -9.98
CA LEU A 62 -15.01 -12.73 -8.98
C LEU A 62 -14.73 -11.26 -9.28
N ILE A 63 -14.37 -10.94 -10.54
CA ILE A 63 -14.13 -9.57 -10.97
C ILE A 63 -15.39 -8.76 -10.73
N ARG A 64 -16.55 -9.24 -11.20
CA ARG A 64 -17.82 -8.53 -11.02
C ARG A 64 -18.13 -8.28 -9.54
N GLU A 65 -17.89 -9.27 -8.68
CA GLU A 65 -18.17 -9.18 -7.26
C GLU A 65 -17.26 -8.17 -6.53
N HIS A 66 -15.98 -8.10 -6.92
CA HIS A 66 -14.99 -7.33 -6.16
C HIS A 66 -14.47 -6.07 -6.86
N HIS A 67 -14.85 -5.83 -8.13
CA HIS A 67 -14.37 -4.70 -8.92
C HIS A 67 -14.54 -3.37 -8.21
N GLN A 68 -15.74 -3.06 -7.73
CA GLN A 68 -16.02 -1.78 -7.08
C GLN A 68 -15.18 -1.56 -5.82
N ALA A 69 -14.95 -2.62 -5.03
CA ALA A 69 -14.14 -2.55 -3.82
C ALA A 69 -12.65 -2.35 -4.14
N VAL A 70 -12.15 -3.11 -5.11
CA VAL A 70 -10.75 -3.05 -5.57
C VAL A 70 -10.45 -1.69 -6.18
N TYR A 71 -11.28 -1.24 -7.13
CA TYR A 71 -11.13 0.05 -7.78
C TYR A 71 -11.31 1.20 -6.79
N GLY A 72 -12.36 1.16 -5.96
CA GLY A 72 -12.60 2.21 -4.96
C GLY A 72 -11.47 2.32 -3.94
N TYR A 73 -10.84 1.22 -3.54
CA TYR A 73 -9.67 1.26 -2.67
C TYR A 73 -8.43 1.78 -3.40
N ALA A 74 -8.20 1.33 -4.63
CA ALA A 74 -7.11 1.82 -5.48
C ALA A 74 -7.19 3.34 -5.69
N LEU A 75 -8.39 3.85 -5.98
CA LEU A 75 -8.65 5.28 -6.17
C LEU A 75 -8.38 6.10 -4.90
N ARG A 76 -8.78 5.58 -3.74
CA ARG A 76 -8.49 6.22 -2.44
C ARG A 76 -7.00 6.25 -2.13
N LEU A 77 -6.25 5.21 -2.50
CA LEU A 77 -4.80 5.15 -2.31
C LEU A 77 -4.03 6.02 -3.31
N SER A 78 -4.37 5.97 -4.60
CA SER A 78 -3.64 6.65 -5.68
C SER A 78 -4.03 8.12 -5.79
N GLY A 79 -5.32 8.44 -5.62
CA GLY A 79 -5.89 9.77 -5.88
C GLY A 79 -5.98 10.11 -7.36
N SER A 80 -5.72 9.14 -8.24
CA SER A 80 -5.71 9.28 -9.70
C SER A 80 -6.55 8.14 -10.30
N PRO A 81 -7.57 8.44 -11.12
CA PRO A 81 -8.36 7.42 -11.82
C PRO A 81 -7.50 6.49 -12.67
N THR A 82 -6.55 7.04 -13.43
CA THR A 82 -5.64 6.27 -14.27
C THR A 82 -4.79 5.29 -13.45
N ASP A 83 -4.16 5.78 -12.37
CA ASP A 83 -3.38 4.92 -11.48
C ASP A 83 -4.28 3.85 -10.81
N ALA A 84 -5.53 4.21 -10.50
CA ALA A 84 -6.49 3.30 -9.86
C ALA A 84 -6.90 2.15 -10.79
N GLU A 85 -7.16 2.44 -12.06
CA GLU A 85 -7.43 1.43 -13.09
C GLU A 85 -6.24 0.48 -13.25
N ASP A 86 -5.02 1.02 -13.37
CA ASP A 86 -3.80 0.23 -13.49
C ASP A 86 -3.59 -0.70 -12.29
N LEU A 87 -3.80 -0.18 -11.07
CA LEU A 87 -3.69 -0.95 -9.83
C LEU A 87 -4.75 -2.05 -9.76
N ALA A 88 -6.00 -1.75 -10.12
CA ALA A 88 -7.10 -2.71 -10.13
C ALA A 88 -6.83 -3.84 -11.14
N GLN A 89 -6.41 -3.50 -12.35
CA GLN A 89 -6.03 -4.47 -13.38
C GLN A 89 -4.89 -5.37 -12.91
N GLN A 90 -3.81 -4.79 -12.36
CA GLN A 90 -2.71 -5.56 -11.80
C GLN A 90 -3.17 -6.50 -10.68
N ALA A 91 -4.07 -6.05 -9.80
CA ALA A 91 -4.62 -6.87 -8.73
C ALA A 91 -5.40 -8.06 -9.26
N PHE A 92 -6.26 -7.86 -10.26
CA PHE A 92 -7.01 -8.96 -10.88
C PHE A 92 -6.13 -9.91 -11.69
N LEU A 93 -5.07 -9.42 -12.34
CA LEU A 93 -4.08 -10.29 -13.00
C LEU A 93 -3.35 -11.19 -11.99
N ILE A 94 -3.00 -10.65 -10.82
CA ILE A 94 -2.43 -11.44 -9.72
C ILE A 94 -3.47 -12.42 -9.15
N ALA A 95 -4.75 -12.01 -9.05
CA ALA A 95 -5.85 -12.88 -8.65
C ALA A 95 -5.97 -14.10 -9.57
N CYS A 96 -5.92 -13.90 -10.89
CA CYS A 96 -5.95 -15.01 -11.86
C CYS A 96 -4.89 -16.08 -11.57
N GLN A 97 -3.72 -15.67 -11.07
CA GLN A 97 -2.60 -16.58 -10.85
C GLN A 97 -2.59 -17.18 -9.44
N LYS A 98 -3.07 -16.45 -8.42
CA LYS A 98 -2.83 -16.78 -7.01
C LYS A 98 -4.08 -16.98 -6.17
N LEU A 99 -5.27 -16.77 -6.72
CA LEU A 99 -6.53 -16.88 -5.97
C LEU A 99 -6.71 -18.28 -5.35
N HIS A 100 -6.24 -19.34 -6.02
CA HIS A 100 -6.28 -20.71 -5.52
C HIS A 100 -5.55 -20.92 -4.17
N GLN A 101 -4.72 -19.96 -3.75
CA GLN A 101 -4.01 -19.98 -2.47
C GLN A 101 -4.89 -19.47 -1.32
N VAL A 102 -5.96 -18.73 -1.63
CA VAL A 102 -6.92 -18.22 -0.64
C VAL A 102 -7.88 -19.35 -0.29
N ARG A 103 -7.73 -19.88 0.93
CA ARG A 103 -8.50 -21.05 1.41
C ARG A 103 -9.91 -20.70 1.87
N GLU A 104 -10.12 -19.47 2.30
CA GLU A 104 -11.37 -18.98 2.89
C GLU A 104 -11.96 -17.92 1.97
N ALA A 105 -13.11 -18.20 1.37
CA ALA A 105 -13.77 -17.30 0.42
C ALA A 105 -14.04 -15.89 1.02
N GLU A 106 -14.36 -15.84 2.31
CA GLU A 106 -14.58 -14.58 3.04
C GLU A 106 -13.34 -13.67 3.11
N LYS A 107 -12.13 -14.23 2.96
CA LYS A 107 -10.87 -13.46 3.00
C LYS A 107 -10.43 -12.92 1.65
N VAL A 108 -11.12 -13.30 0.57
CA VAL A 108 -10.76 -12.91 -0.80
C VAL A 108 -10.74 -11.38 -0.95
N ARG A 109 -11.74 -10.69 -0.39
CA ARG A 109 -11.79 -9.23 -0.40
C ARG A 109 -10.55 -8.60 0.25
N SER A 110 -10.26 -8.94 1.51
CA SER A 110 -9.10 -8.41 2.24
C SER A 110 -7.78 -8.73 1.54
N TRP A 111 -7.66 -9.95 0.99
CA TRP A 111 -6.52 -10.34 0.19
C TRP A 111 -6.35 -9.48 -1.07
N LEU A 112 -7.41 -9.22 -1.83
CA LEU A 112 -7.36 -8.35 -3.00
C LEU A 112 -6.95 -6.91 -2.63
N LEU A 113 -7.46 -6.36 -1.52
CA LEU A 113 -7.05 -5.04 -1.04
C LEU A 113 -5.56 -5.02 -0.66
N THR A 114 -5.06 -6.09 -0.03
CA THR A 114 -3.63 -6.27 0.23
C THR A 114 -2.81 -6.29 -1.08
N VAL A 115 -3.30 -6.95 -2.14
CA VAL A 115 -2.64 -6.97 -3.45
C VAL A 115 -2.57 -5.57 -4.05
N VAL A 116 -3.67 -4.81 -4.01
CA VAL A 116 -3.72 -3.40 -4.47
C VAL A 116 -2.70 -2.55 -3.72
N ARG A 117 -2.66 -2.63 -2.38
CA ARG A 117 -1.69 -1.89 -1.57
C ARG A 117 -0.25 -2.21 -1.98
N ASN A 118 0.06 -3.50 -2.16
CA ASN A 118 1.41 -3.91 -2.54
C ASN A 118 1.79 -3.41 -3.93
N ALA A 119 0.85 -3.39 -4.88
CA ALA A 119 1.05 -2.80 -6.21
C ALA A 119 1.27 -1.29 -6.13
N PHE A 120 0.52 -0.57 -5.28
CA PHE A 120 0.70 0.86 -5.03
C PHE A 120 2.07 1.18 -4.43
N LEU A 121 2.49 0.45 -3.40
CA LEU A 121 3.82 0.62 -2.81
C LEU A 121 4.94 0.36 -3.83
N LYS A 122 4.73 -0.58 -4.75
CA LYS A 122 5.67 -0.86 -5.84
C LYS A 122 5.72 0.28 -6.85
N SER A 123 4.59 0.85 -7.26
CA SER A 123 4.54 1.98 -8.20
C SER A 123 5.19 3.24 -7.62
N ARG A 124 5.08 3.47 -6.30
CA ARG A 124 5.76 4.60 -5.64
C ARG A 124 7.27 4.41 -5.49
N LYS A 125 7.75 3.18 -5.37
CA LYS A 125 9.20 2.88 -5.33
C LYS A 125 9.86 3.00 -6.71
N ASN A 126 9.14 2.65 -7.76
CA ASN A 126 9.61 2.67 -9.15
C ASN A 126 8.63 3.46 -10.02
N PRO A 127 8.62 4.80 -9.93
CA PRO A 127 7.70 5.60 -10.72
C PRO A 127 8.00 5.39 -12.22
N PRO A 128 6.97 5.21 -13.07
CA PRO A 128 7.18 5.15 -14.50
C PRO A 128 7.78 6.48 -15.01
N PRO A 129 8.50 6.47 -16.14
CA PRO A 129 8.95 7.70 -16.79
C PRO A 129 7.75 8.63 -17.00
N ALA A 130 7.90 9.91 -16.62
CA ALA A 130 6.79 10.86 -16.64
C ALA A 130 6.14 10.94 -18.05
N PRO A 131 4.82 10.75 -18.19
CA PRO A 131 4.12 11.00 -19.44
C PRO A 131 4.08 12.51 -19.72
N ALA A 132 4.11 12.87 -21.01
CA ALA A 132 3.87 14.24 -21.46
C ALA A 132 2.46 14.68 -21.03
N ALA A 133 2.37 15.90 -20.48
CA ALA A 133 1.19 16.46 -19.83
C ALA A 133 -0.10 16.38 -20.67
N GLY A 134 -1.21 16.12 -19.98
CA GLY A 134 -2.57 16.39 -20.46
C GLY A 134 -3.49 15.18 -20.42
N LEU A 135 -4.09 14.92 -19.26
CA LEU A 135 -5.28 14.07 -19.16
C LEU A 135 -6.29 14.81 -18.27
N GLU A 136 -7.34 15.30 -18.91
CA GLU A 136 -8.53 15.81 -18.23
C GLU A 136 -9.19 14.67 -17.45
N LEU A 137 -9.64 14.99 -16.25
CA LEU A 137 -10.37 14.09 -15.37
C LEU A 137 -11.73 13.80 -16.00
N ASP A 138 -11.91 12.59 -16.53
CA ASP A 138 -13.23 12.05 -16.85
C ASP A 138 -13.69 11.18 -15.65
N ILE A 139 -14.72 11.66 -14.94
CA ILE A 139 -15.19 11.12 -13.66
C ILE A 139 -16.40 10.20 -13.88
N ASP A 140 -16.88 10.03 -15.11
CA ASP A 140 -18.10 9.28 -15.43
C ASP A 140 -17.97 7.74 -15.38
N ALA A 141 -16.80 7.21 -14.96
CA ALA A 141 -16.53 5.76 -14.89
C ALA A 141 -16.67 5.14 -13.49
N ILE A 142 -17.45 5.76 -12.58
CA ILE A 142 -17.77 5.15 -11.29
C ILE A 142 -19.04 4.30 -11.43
N PRO A 143 -19.01 2.96 -11.23
CA PRO A 143 -20.22 2.18 -11.10
C PRO A 143 -20.98 2.62 -9.85
N GLU A 144 -22.00 3.44 -10.07
CA GLU A 144 -22.95 3.91 -9.09
C GLU A 144 -23.81 2.73 -8.64
N GLN A 145 -23.47 2.11 -7.51
CA GLN A 145 -24.39 1.54 -6.53
C GLN A 145 -23.63 1.38 -5.20
N ALA A 146 -23.68 2.41 -4.35
CA ALA A 146 -23.40 2.31 -2.92
C ALA A 146 -24.62 2.88 -2.18
N PRO A 147 -25.06 2.25 -1.07
CA PRO A 147 -26.28 2.67 -0.37
C PRO A 147 -26.14 4.08 0.22
N GLU A 148 -27.25 4.83 0.14
CA GLU A 148 -27.50 6.21 0.54
C GLU A 148 -27.12 6.52 2.01
N THR A 149 -25.82 6.63 2.26
CA THR A 149 -25.29 7.49 3.33
C THR A 149 -24.29 8.44 2.66
N ALA A 150 -24.85 9.33 1.85
CA ALA A 150 -24.15 10.30 1.00
C ALA A 150 -23.54 11.43 1.84
N LEU A 151 -22.49 11.11 2.59
CA LEU A 151 -21.31 11.95 2.48
C LEU A 151 -20.86 11.84 1.02
N ASP A 152 -20.83 12.95 0.28
CA ASP A 152 -20.42 12.97 -1.12
C ASP A 152 -19.14 12.15 -1.28
N ASN A 153 -19.25 11.01 -1.96
CA ASN A 153 -18.14 10.09 -2.17
C ASN A 153 -16.97 10.83 -2.83
N GLU A 154 -17.31 11.81 -3.67
CA GLU A 154 -16.42 12.78 -4.27
C GLU A 154 -15.71 13.67 -3.24
N THR A 155 -16.44 14.32 -2.32
CA THR A 155 -15.85 15.15 -1.27
C THR A 155 -14.89 14.35 -0.38
N LEU A 156 -15.27 13.12 0.00
CA LEU A 156 -14.37 12.23 0.75
C LEU A 156 -13.15 11.83 -0.09
N GLN A 157 -13.34 11.56 -1.38
CA GLN A 157 -12.26 11.19 -2.29
C GLN A 157 -11.28 12.34 -2.50
N LEU A 158 -11.76 13.56 -2.68
CA LEU A 158 -10.94 14.78 -2.78
C LEU A 158 -10.17 15.02 -1.49
N ALA A 159 -10.83 14.87 -0.33
CA ALA A 159 -10.18 15.02 0.96
C ALA A 159 -9.09 13.98 1.20
N LEU A 160 -9.33 12.73 0.79
CA LEU A 160 -8.31 11.68 0.83
C LEU A 160 -7.16 12.00 -0.12
N ALA A 161 -7.43 12.43 -1.36
CA ALA A 161 -6.42 12.75 -2.36
C ALA A 161 -5.47 13.90 -1.93
N ASP A 162 -5.94 14.84 -1.09
CA ASP A 162 -5.11 15.90 -0.51
C ASP A 162 -4.16 15.42 0.60
N LEU A 163 -4.39 14.24 1.17
CA LEU A 163 -3.45 13.65 2.12
C LEU A 163 -2.18 13.15 1.42
N SER A 164 -1.05 13.25 2.10
CA SER A 164 0.17 12.58 1.66
C SER A 164 -0.03 11.06 1.58
N ASP A 165 0.70 10.40 0.69
CA ASP A 165 0.65 8.95 0.49
C ASP A 165 0.79 8.17 1.81
N ASP A 166 1.70 8.60 2.69
CA ASP A 166 1.90 8.00 4.02
C ASP A 166 0.63 8.01 4.89
N TYR A 167 -0.17 9.08 4.82
CA TYR A 167 -1.41 9.19 5.57
C TYR A 167 -2.53 8.40 4.90
N ARG A 168 -2.68 8.48 3.57
CA ARG A 168 -3.65 7.68 2.82
C ARG A 168 -3.45 6.20 3.02
N LEU A 169 -2.20 5.75 2.99
CA LEU A 169 -1.83 4.36 3.17
C LEU A 169 -2.27 3.84 4.55
N ILE A 170 -1.99 4.58 5.63
CA ILE A 170 -2.36 4.17 6.99
C ILE A 170 -3.88 4.19 7.19
N VAL A 171 -4.57 5.21 6.67
CA VAL A 171 -6.04 5.27 6.67
C VAL A 171 -6.61 4.09 5.88
N GLY A 172 -6.02 3.80 4.71
CA GLY A 172 -6.34 2.66 3.85
C GLY A 172 -6.25 1.32 4.58
N MET A 173 -5.10 1.05 5.19
CA MET A 173 -4.86 -0.20 5.90
C MET A 173 -5.77 -0.36 7.13
N TYR A 174 -6.05 0.72 7.87
CA TYR A 174 -6.87 0.65 9.07
C TYR A 174 -8.36 0.50 8.76
N TYR A 175 -8.92 1.36 7.90
CA TYR A 175 -10.37 1.40 7.69
C TYR A 175 -10.89 0.47 6.59
N PHE A 176 -10.06 0.10 5.61
CA PHE A 176 -10.50 -0.71 4.47
C PHE A 176 -9.95 -2.14 4.51
N GLU A 177 -8.71 -2.31 4.98
CA GLU A 177 -8.14 -3.64 5.18
C GLU A 177 -8.37 -4.20 6.60
N GLU A 178 -8.96 -3.40 7.50
CA GLU A 178 -9.26 -3.78 8.89
C GLU A 178 -8.02 -4.24 9.69
N ARG A 179 -6.84 -3.68 9.37
CA ARG A 179 -5.59 -4.03 10.04
C ARG A 179 -5.48 -3.36 11.40
N SER A 180 -4.99 -4.11 12.38
CA SER A 180 -4.59 -3.58 13.69
C SER A 180 -3.42 -2.60 13.58
N TYR A 181 -3.24 -1.75 14.59
CA TYR A 181 -2.06 -0.86 14.64
C TYR A 181 -0.75 -1.62 14.63
N LYS A 182 -0.74 -2.82 15.24
CA LYS A 182 0.43 -3.70 15.30
C LYS A 182 0.76 -4.27 13.92
N GLU A 183 -0.22 -4.80 13.19
CA GLU A 183 0.01 -5.28 11.82
C GLU A 183 0.47 -4.15 10.90
N ILE A 184 -0.11 -2.95 11.01
CA ILE A 184 0.31 -1.79 10.20
C ILE A 184 1.77 -1.42 10.53
N ALA A 185 2.14 -1.40 11.81
CA ALA A 185 3.50 -1.12 12.25
C ALA A 185 4.50 -2.14 11.69
N GLU A 186 4.17 -3.42 11.76
CA GLU A 186 4.99 -4.52 11.23
C GLU A 186 5.14 -4.44 9.71
N ILE A 187 4.04 -4.24 8.97
CA ILE A 187 4.03 -4.16 7.51
C ILE A 187 4.84 -2.95 7.00
N LEU A 188 4.72 -1.80 7.66
CA LEU A 188 5.41 -0.57 7.25
C LEU A 188 6.81 -0.41 7.85
N GLY A 189 7.20 -1.26 8.80
CA GLY A 189 8.46 -1.10 9.55
C GLY A 189 8.51 0.18 10.39
N LEU A 190 7.36 0.62 10.91
CA LEU A 190 7.21 1.84 11.69
C LEU A 190 6.93 1.53 13.16
N PRO A 191 7.34 2.38 14.12
CA PRO A 191 6.89 2.25 15.50
C PRO A 191 5.36 2.36 15.62
N ILE A 192 4.73 1.57 16.49
CA ILE A 192 3.27 1.61 16.71
C ILE A 192 2.77 3.01 17.10
N GLY A 193 3.55 3.76 17.89
CA GLY A 193 3.23 5.16 18.24
C GLY A 193 3.27 6.10 17.03
N THR A 194 4.11 5.81 16.03
CA THR A 194 4.12 6.53 14.76
C THR A 194 2.86 6.21 13.94
N VAL A 195 2.41 4.97 13.92
CA VAL A 195 1.14 4.60 13.26
C VAL A 195 -0.03 5.33 13.92
N MET A 196 -0.15 5.27 15.24
CA MET A 196 -1.21 5.95 16.00
C MET A 196 -1.22 7.46 15.76
N SER A 197 -0.06 8.10 15.85
CA SER A 197 0.04 9.56 15.64
C SER A 197 -0.22 9.98 14.20
N ARG A 198 0.23 9.19 13.21
CA ARG A 198 -0.08 9.44 11.78
C ARG A 198 -1.57 9.27 11.50
N LEU A 199 -2.20 8.23 12.02
CA LEU A 199 -3.65 8.02 11.86
C LEU A 199 -4.44 9.15 12.52
N SER A 200 -4.08 9.55 13.74
CA SER A 200 -4.72 10.69 14.43
C SER A 200 -4.64 11.98 13.61
N ARG A 201 -3.45 12.31 13.08
CA ARG A 201 -3.27 13.50 12.22
C ARG A 201 -4.04 13.42 10.92
N ALA A 202 -4.07 12.24 10.28
CA ALA A 202 -4.84 12.01 9.07
C ALA A 202 -6.34 12.23 9.34
N LYS A 203 -6.88 11.67 10.43
CA LYS A 203 -8.28 11.91 10.85
C LYS A 203 -8.57 13.39 11.10
N SER A 204 -7.69 14.11 11.79
CA SER A 204 -7.87 15.54 12.05
C SER A 204 -7.90 16.36 10.75
N ARG A 205 -7.05 16.03 9.78
CA ARG A 205 -7.02 16.71 8.48
C ARG A 205 -8.28 16.42 7.66
N LEU A 206 -8.68 15.15 7.57
CA LEU A 206 -9.93 14.77 6.90
C LEU A 206 -11.14 15.45 7.54
N ARG A 207 -11.23 15.44 8.87
CA ARG A 207 -12.31 16.12 9.60
C ARG A 207 -12.34 17.61 9.28
N GLY A 208 -11.20 18.30 9.30
CA GLY A 208 -11.14 19.73 8.97
C GLY A 208 -11.65 20.04 7.56
N GLN A 209 -11.32 19.19 6.59
CA GLN A 209 -11.75 19.37 5.19
C GLN A 209 -13.23 19.05 4.98
N LEU A 210 -13.72 17.96 5.57
CA LEU A 210 -15.11 17.56 5.46
C LEU A 210 -16.04 18.57 6.14
N LEU A 211 -15.69 19.06 7.35
CA LEU A 211 -16.49 20.09 8.03
C LEU A 211 -16.47 21.44 7.31
N ALA A 212 -15.40 21.75 6.57
CA ALA A 212 -15.33 22.97 5.76
C ALA A 212 -16.16 22.86 4.47
N SER A 213 -16.34 21.64 3.96
CA SER A 213 -17.07 21.38 2.72
C SER A 213 -18.56 21.20 2.93
N ASP A 214 -18.98 20.85 4.15
CA ASP A 214 -20.37 20.61 4.52
C ASP A 214 -20.74 21.35 5.83
N PRO A 215 -21.47 22.47 5.74
CA PRO A 215 -21.88 23.25 6.92
C PRO A 215 -22.89 22.51 7.82
N GLU A 216 -23.65 21.53 7.30
CA GLU A 216 -24.61 20.75 8.09
C GLU A 216 -23.87 19.75 9.00
N LEU A 217 -22.78 19.16 8.50
CA LEU A 217 -21.87 18.36 9.34
C LEU A 217 -21.12 19.19 10.37
N ALA A 218 -20.82 20.46 10.07
CA ALA A 218 -20.21 21.39 11.01
C ALA A 218 -21.13 21.69 12.20
N GLU A 219 -22.45 21.81 11.99
CA GLU A 219 -23.42 21.97 13.07
C GLU A 219 -23.57 20.71 13.92
N ILE A 220 -23.61 19.53 13.30
CA ILE A 220 -23.79 18.25 14.02
C ILE A 220 -22.53 17.85 14.82
N TYR A 221 -21.35 18.07 14.26
CA TYR A 221 -20.09 17.59 14.85
C TYR A 221 -19.18 18.68 15.40
N GLY A 222 -19.41 19.96 15.11
CA GLY A 222 -18.54 21.08 15.52
C GLY A 222 -18.53 21.36 17.03
N GLU A 223 -19.60 21.04 17.74
CA GLU A 223 -19.71 21.24 19.19
C GLU A 223 -19.10 20.10 20.02
N SER A 224 -18.87 18.92 19.43
CA SER A 224 -18.23 17.76 20.08
C SER A 224 -16.70 17.87 20.08
N SER A 225 -16.18 19.05 20.45
CA SER A 225 -14.75 19.40 20.36
C SER A 225 -13.91 18.90 21.56
N ALA A 226 -14.50 18.18 22.53
CA ALA A 226 -13.80 17.82 23.76
C ALA A 226 -13.59 16.31 24.02
N GLY A 227 -14.10 15.40 23.18
CA GLY A 227 -14.37 14.03 23.64
C GLY A 227 -13.95 12.85 22.78
N ASP A 228 -13.30 13.00 21.62
CA ASP A 228 -12.85 11.81 20.85
C ASP A 228 -11.53 11.27 21.41
N ALA A 229 -11.64 10.70 22.61
CA ALA A 229 -10.64 9.81 23.16
C ALA A 229 -10.37 8.70 22.15
N ALA A 230 -9.07 8.45 21.91
CA ALA A 230 -8.58 7.36 21.08
C ALA A 230 -9.40 6.07 21.29
N PRO A 231 -9.69 5.31 20.21
CA PRO A 231 -10.49 4.10 20.34
C PRO A 231 -9.88 3.15 21.38
N SER A 232 -10.74 2.86 22.34
CA SER A 232 -10.83 1.75 23.29
C SER A 232 -9.72 0.69 23.27
N ALA A 233 -9.36 0.27 24.48
CA ALA A 233 -8.24 -0.58 24.88
C ALA A 233 -8.35 -2.07 24.46
N VAL A 234 -8.81 -2.37 23.25
CA VAL A 234 -9.02 -3.76 22.80
C VAL A 234 -7.80 -4.34 22.08
N ASP A 235 -6.91 -3.53 21.50
CA ASP A 235 -5.92 -4.03 20.54
C ASP A 235 -4.46 -3.96 21.04
N ARG A 236 -4.20 -4.49 22.24
CA ARG A 236 -2.84 -4.68 22.82
C ARG A 236 -2.41 -6.16 22.88
N ARG A 237 -2.74 -6.98 21.88
CA ARG A 237 -2.22 -8.36 21.81
C ARG A 237 -1.65 -8.69 20.44
#